data_AF-A0A328BL28-F1
#
_entry.id   AF-A0A328BL28-F1
#
_cell.length_a   1.000
_cell.length_b   1.000
_cell.length_c   1.000
_cell.angle_alpha   90.00
_cell.angle_beta   90.00
_cell.angle_gamma   90.00
#
_symmetry.space_group_name_H-M   'P 1'
#
loop_
_entity.id
_entity.type
_entity.pdbx_description
1 polymer ?
#
loop_
_entity_poly.entity_id
_entity_poly.type
_entity_poly.pdbx_seq_one_letter_code
_entity_poly.pdbx_strand_id
1 'polypeptide(L)'
;MSLSIDTQIEAMSALWPAFKLVRREGPAALWQGTVRPLLQTYWVSVFYRAPLMVERYSVRVVQPQVEILRPALRPRRGDAEGMLPHVYYGPDGEVTLCMLDPDSNEWSPSDLLAETTVPWITDWLVAYEGWRATGEWTGTGRHVERA
;
A
#
# COMPACT_ATOMS: atom_id res chain seq x y z
N MET A 1 11.46 -16.52 -7.56
CA MET A 1 11.26 -15.95 -8.92
C MET A 1 10.23 -14.84 -8.78
N SER A 2 10.49 -13.62 -9.27
CA SER A 2 9.50 -12.53 -9.23
C SER A 2 8.43 -12.71 -10.31
N LEU A 3 7.20 -12.28 -10.03
CA LEU A 3 6.15 -12.19 -11.04
C LEU A 3 6.40 -10.99 -11.96
N SER A 4 6.03 -11.13 -13.23
CA SER A 4 6.16 -10.06 -14.21
C SER A 4 5.10 -8.97 -13.97
N ILE A 5 5.35 -7.76 -14.46
CA ILE A 5 4.36 -6.68 -14.37
C ILE A 5 3.08 -7.01 -15.13
N ASP A 6 3.17 -7.72 -16.25
CA ASP A 6 1.99 -8.10 -17.05
C ASP A 6 1.12 -9.10 -16.29
N THR A 7 1.73 -10.05 -15.57
CA THR A 7 1.02 -10.95 -14.64
C THR A 7 0.30 -10.17 -13.52
N GLN A 8 0.95 -9.15 -12.95
CA GLN A 8 0.32 -8.30 -11.93
C GLN A 8 -0.84 -7.49 -12.52
N ILE A 9 -0.71 -6.97 -13.75
CA ILE A 9 -1.77 -6.24 -14.45
C ILE A 9 -2.99 -7.14 -14.70
N GLU A 10 -2.77 -8.36 -15.21
CA GLU A 10 -3.84 -9.33 -15.49
C GLU A 10 -4.60 -9.70 -14.20
N ALA A 11 -3.88 -10.04 -13.14
CA ALA A 11 -4.49 -10.39 -11.86
C ALA A 11 -5.25 -9.21 -11.23
N MET A 12 -4.69 -8.00 -11.27
CA MET A 12 -5.37 -6.80 -10.76
C MET A 12 -6.67 -6.52 -11.51
N SER A 13 -6.66 -6.65 -12.84
CA SER A 13 -7.86 -6.47 -13.67
C SER A 13 -8.94 -7.52 -13.38
N ALA A 14 -8.53 -8.77 -13.15
CA ALA A 14 -9.44 -9.89 -12.90
C ALA A 14 -10.08 -9.83 -11.50
N LEU A 15 -9.29 -9.57 -10.46
CA LEU A 15 -9.74 -9.62 -9.06
C LEU A 15 -10.28 -8.27 -8.56
N TRP A 16 -9.72 -7.16 -9.06
CA TRP A 16 -10.07 -5.81 -8.62
C TRP A 16 -10.40 -4.91 -9.80
N PRO A 17 -11.51 -5.16 -10.52
CA PRO A 17 -11.88 -4.37 -11.71
C PRO A 17 -12.11 -2.88 -11.42
N ALA A 18 -12.26 -2.48 -10.15
CA ALA A 18 -12.32 -1.09 -9.73
C ALA A 18 -10.94 -0.38 -9.76
N PHE A 19 -9.83 -1.12 -9.68
CA PHE A 19 -8.47 -0.61 -9.85
C PHE A 19 -8.07 -0.64 -11.33
N LYS A 20 -8.16 0.52 -11.97
CA LYS A 20 -7.80 0.69 -13.39
C LYS A 20 -6.33 0.97 -13.55
N LEU A 21 -5.72 0.36 -14.56
CA LEU A 21 -4.37 0.70 -15.00
C LEU A 21 -4.37 2.11 -15.58
N VAL A 22 -3.64 3.02 -14.94
CA VAL A 22 -3.49 4.41 -15.36
C VAL A 22 -2.25 4.60 -16.22
N ARG A 23 -1.16 3.88 -15.90
CA ARG A 23 0.12 3.98 -16.60
C ARG A 23 0.89 2.66 -16.55
N ARG A 24 1.58 2.31 -17.65
CA ARG A 24 2.54 1.20 -17.75
C ARG A 24 3.82 1.69 -18.40
N GLU A 25 4.95 1.48 -17.76
CA GLU A 25 6.29 1.86 -18.25
C GLU A 25 7.30 0.77 -17.93
N GLY A 26 7.71 0.00 -18.95
CA GLY A 26 8.62 -1.13 -18.77
C GLY A 26 8.09 -2.11 -17.73
N PRO A 27 8.85 -2.42 -16.65
CA PRO A 27 8.41 -3.31 -15.58
C PRO A 27 7.55 -2.61 -14.50
N ALA A 28 7.11 -1.38 -14.73
CA ALA A 28 6.34 -0.61 -13.76
C ALA A 28 4.91 -0.34 -14.22
N ALA A 29 3.99 -0.28 -13.26
CA ALA A 29 2.61 0.08 -13.48
C ALA A 29 2.04 0.92 -12.32
N LEU A 30 1.08 1.76 -12.67
CA LEU A 30 0.29 2.59 -11.76
C LEU A 30 -1.18 2.22 -11.93
N TRP A 31 -1.81 1.83 -10.84
CA TRP A 31 -3.26 1.62 -10.78
C TRP A 31 -3.91 2.68 -9.91
N GLN A 32 -5.12 3.08 -10.28
CA GLN A 32 -5.98 3.88 -9.44
C GLN A 32 -7.36 3.25 -9.35
N GLY A 33 -7.91 3.19 -8.15
CA GLY A 33 -9.20 2.57 -7.90
C GLY A 33 -9.83 3.07 -6.62
N THR A 34 -11.01 2.53 -6.33
CA THR A 34 -11.73 2.87 -5.11
C THR A 34 -11.82 1.67 -4.18
N VAL A 35 -11.60 1.93 -2.89
CA VAL A 35 -11.85 0.98 -1.81
C VAL A 35 -12.88 1.59 -0.86
N ARG A 36 -13.86 0.81 -0.44
CA ARG A 36 -14.82 1.19 0.60
C ARG A 36 -14.66 0.21 1.75
N PRO A 37 -13.92 0.57 2.82
CA PRO A 37 -13.86 -0.20 4.07
C PRO A 37 -15.22 -0.17 4.79
N LEU A 38 -15.40 0.63 5.85
CA LEU A 38 -16.64 0.68 6.61
C LEU A 38 -17.46 1.94 6.28
N LEU A 39 -16.87 3.12 6.48
CA LEU A 39 -17.64 4.36 6.57
C LEU A 39 -17.71 5.14 5.25
N GLN A 40 -16.60 5.20 4.52
CA GLN A 40 -16.50 6.04 3.33
C GLN A 40 -15.69 5.39 2.21
N THR A 41 -15.78 5.95 1.00
CA THR A 41 -15.01 5.48 -0.15
C THR A 41 -13.73 6.28 -0.30
N TYR A 42 -12.61 5.58 -0.44
CA TYR A 42 -11.29 6.14 -0.70
C TYR A 42 -10.88 5.88 -2.13
N TRP A 43 -10.29 6.88 -2.77
CA TRP A 43 -9.54 6.72 -4.00
C TRP A 43 -8.09 6.46 -3.66
N VAL A 44 -7.56 5.39 -4.21
CA VAL A 44 -6.25 4.85 -3.87
C VAL A 44 -5.42 4.73 -5.13
N SER A 45 -4.15 5.09 -5.02
CA SER A 45 -3.11 4.88 -6.02
C SER A 45 -2.21 3.74 -5.56
N VAL A 46 -1.90 2.82 -6.45
CA VAL A 46 -0.93 1.75 -6.23
C VAL A 46 0.10 1.83 -7.34
N PHE A 47 1.35 2.08 -6.98
CA PHE A 47 2.48 2.03 -7.90
C PHE A 47 3.35 0.81 -7.57
N TYR A 48 3.80 0.10 -8.59
CA TYR A 48 4.71 -1.02 -8.43
C TYR A 48 5.67 -1.13 -9.61
N ARG A 49 6.92 -1.46 -9.30
CA ARG A 49 7.94 -1.86 -10.28
C ARG A 49 8.37 -3.29 -9.98
N ALA A 50 8.01 -4.22 -10.86
CA ALA A 50 8.46 -5.61 -10.75
C ALA A 50 9.99 -5.69 -10.87
N PRO A 51 10.70 -6.29 -9.90
CA PRO A 51 12.15 -6.48 -10.01
C PRO A 51 12.47 -7.50 -11.10
N LEU A 52 13.51 -7.20 -11.87
CA LEU A 52 14.00 -8.13 -12.90
C LEU A 52 14.68 -9.34 -12.23
N MET A 53 14.63 -10.50 -12.87
CA MET A 53 15.09 -11.77 -12.29
C MET A 53 16.58 -11.75 -11.87
N VAL A 54 17.40 -10.92 -12.53
CA VAL A 54 18.84 -10.77 -12.25
C VAL A 54 19.16 -9.68 -11.22
N GLU A 55 18.17 -8.89 -10.79
CA GLU A 55 18.36 -7.81 -9.83
C GLU A 55 18.43 -8.37 -8.41
N ARG A 56 19.43 -7.95 -7.65
CA ARG A 56 19.39 -8.08 -6.19
C ARG A 56 18.47 -7.00 -5.65
N TYR A 57 17.46 -7.39 -4.88
CA TYR A 57 16.52 -6.48 -4.26
C TYR A 57 16.36 -6.75 -2.77
N SER A 58 15.87 -5.76 -2.04
CA SER A 58 15.29 -5.92 -0.70
C SER A 58 13.82 -5.54 -0.75
N VAL A 59 12.99 -6.23 0.05
CA VAL A 59 11.55 -5.98 0.12
C VAL A 59 11.25 -4.51 0.43
N ARG A 60 12.02 -3.91 1.34
CA ARG A 60 11.92 -2.49 1.69
C ARG A 60 11.94 -1.54 0.48
N VAL A 61 12.70 -1.89 -0.57
CA VAL A 61 12.87 -1.07 -1.77
C VAL A 61 11.85 -1.41 -2.86
N VAL A 62 11.49 -2.69 -3.02
CA VAL A 62 10.64 -3.13 -4.14
C VAL A 62 9.17 -3.32 -3.78
N GLN A 63 8.79 -3.14 -2.51
CA GLN A 63 7.39 -3.16 -2.10
C GLN A 63 6.54 -2.15 -2.88
N PRO A 64 5.24 -2.42 -3.08
CA PRO A 64 4.34 -1.48 -3.73
C PRO A 64 4.22 -0.19 -2.92
N GLN A 65 4.13 0.93 -3.63
CA GLN A 65 3.86 2.24 -3.04
C GLN A 65 2.36 2.51 -3.14
N VAL A 66 1.72 2.73 -2.00
CA VAL A 66 0.29 2.97 -1.91
C VAL A 66 0.02 4.36 -1.36
N GLU A 67 -0.84 5.12 -2.03
CA GLU A 67 -1.24 6.46 -1.61
C GLU A 67 -2.74 6.62 -1.58
N ILE A 68 -3.25 7.36 -0.59
CA ILE A 68 -4.64 7.77 -0.52
C ILE A 68 -4.81 9.13 -1.20
N LEU A 69 -5.44 9.12 -2.37
CA LEU A 69 -5.65 10.33 -3.18
C LEU A 69 -6.79 11.20 -2.63
N ARG A 70 -7.89 10.56 -2.22
CA ARG A 70 -9.03 11.26 -1.61
C ARG A 70 -9.95 10.31 -0.84
N PRO A 71 -10.62 10.79 0.22
CA PRO A 71 -10.33 12.07 0.88
C PRO A 71 -8.96 12.03 1.57
N ALA A 72 -8.36 13.20 1.75
CA ALA A 72 -7.04 13.31 2.37
C ALA A 72 -7.04 12.71 3.79
N LEU A 73 -5.99 11.94 4.10
CA LEU A 73 -5.77 11.41 5.44
C LEU A 73 -5.57 12.57 6.43
N ARG A 74 -6.27 12.48 7.56
CA ARG A 74 -6.24 13.49 8.62
C ARG A 74 -5.26 13.10 9.73
N PRO A 75 -4.13 13.81 9.90
CA PRO A 75 -3.17 13.51 10.94
C PRO A 75 -3.68 13.85 12.35
N ARG A 76 -3.08 13.25 13.38
CA ARG A 76 -3.28 13.57 14.82
C ARG A 76 -1.94 13.94 15.45
N ARG A 77 -1.75 15.20 15.80
CA ARG A 77 -0.52 15.66 16.44
C ARG A 77 -0.45 15.14 17.88
N GLY A 78 0.69 14.58 18.27
CA GLY A 78 0.93 14.06 19.62
C GLY A 78 0.30 12.69 19.90
N ASP A 79 -0.15 11.97 18.87
CA ASP A 79 -0.63 10.60 19.01
C ASP A 79 0.55 9.63 19.19
N ALA A 80 0.35 8.57 19.96
CA ALA A 80 1.41 7.59 20.25
C ALA A 80 1.88 6.86 18.98
N GLU A 81 0.98 6.73 18.00
CA GLU A 81 1.24 6.05 16.73
C GLU A 81 1.89 6.96 15.67
N GLY A 82 2.24 8.19 16.06
CA GLY A 82 2.70 9.24 15.16
C GLY A 82 1.54 10.01 14.50
N MET A 83 1.89 10.97 13.63
CA MET A 83 0.88 11.83 13.01
C MET A 83 -0.13 11.05 12.16
N LEU A 84 0.34 10.02 11.46
CA LEU A 84 -0.46 9.00 10.82
C LEU A 84 0.20 7.65 11.14
N PRO A 85 -0.56 6.63 11.58
CA PRO A 85 -0.01 5.31 11.86
C PRO A 85 0.48 4.64 10.58
N HIS A 86 1.60 3.91 10.64
CA HIS A 86 2.12 3.09 9.54
C HIS A 86 2.14 3.79 8.17
N VAL A 87 2.85 4.91 8.08
CA VAL A 87 3.13 5.58 6.81
C VAL A 87 4.61 5.93 6.69
N TYR A 88 5.09 6.01 5.45
CA TYR A 88 6.35 6.64 5.08
C TYR A 88 6.09 8.07 4.64
N TYR A 89 6.88 9.00 5.16
CA TYR A 89 6.86 10.40 4.75
C TYR A 89 7.98 10.64 3.73
N GLY A 90 7.60 11.03 2.51
CA GLY A 90 8.52 11.49 1.49
C GLY A 90 9.09 12.88 1.79
N PRO A 91 10.17 13.29 1.10
CA PRO A 91 10.81 14.59 1.30
C PRO A 91 9.86 15.77 1.02
N ASP A 92 8.92 15.60 0.09
CA ASP A 92 7.96 16.64 -0.32
C ASP A 92 6.63 16.56 0.44
N GLY A 93 6.58 15.77 1.52
CA GLY A 93 5.37 15.56 2.32
C GLY A 93 4.39 14.54 1.74
N GLU A 94 4.78 13.82 0.69
CA GLU A 94 4.05 12.65 0.19
C GLU A 94 3.93 11.59 1.28
N VAL A 95 2.79 10.90 1.31
CA VAL A 95 2.48 9.89 2.32
C VAL A 95 2.19 8.57 1.62
N THR A 96 3.08 7.61 1.80
CA THR A 96 2.90 6.23 1.32
C THR A 96 2.52 5.34 2.49
N LEU A 97 1.52 4.48 2.34
CA LEU A 97 1.15 3.54 3.38
C LEU A 97 2.25 2.48 3.57
N CYS A 98 2.57 2.18 4.83
CA CYS A 98 3.44 1.07 5.20
C CYS A 98 2.58 -0.20 5.34
N MET A 99 2.48 -0.96 4.25
CA MET A 99 1.54 -2.09 4.17
C MET A 99 2.08 -3.41 4.71
N LEU A 100 3.41 -3.55 4.80
CA LEU A 100 4.06 -4.80 5.17
C LEU A 100 5.29 -4.53 6.01
N ASP A 101 5.67 -5.52 6.80
CA ASP A 101 6.94 -5.53 7.52
C ASP A 101 8.04 -6.07 6.58
N PRO A 102 8.99 -5.23 6.14
CA PRO A 102 10.00 -5.64 5.16
C PRO A 102 11.01 -6.64 5.71
N ASP A 103 11.06 -6.81 7.03
CA ASP A 103 11.93 -7.78 7.71
C ASP A 103 11.17 -9.07 8.06
N SER A 104 9.88 -9.14 7.71
CA SER A 104 9.07 -10.37 7.75
C SER A 104 9.18 -11.16 6.44
N ASN A 105 8.66 -12.39 6.44
CA ASN A 105 8.55 -13.22 5.23
C ASN A 105 7.10 -13.29 4.71
N GLU A 106 6.29 -12.26 5.00
CA GLU A 106 4.86 -12.21 4.65
C GLU A 106 4.61 -11.82 3.19
N TRP A 107 5.60 -11.23 2.54
CA TRP A 107 5.50 -10.77 1.16
C TRP A 107 6.82 -10.86 0.41
N SER A 108 6.72 -11.15 -0.87
CA SER A 108 7.80 -11.09 -1.83
C SER A 108 7.29 -10.67 -3.22
N PRO A 109 8.18 -10.31 -4.14
CA PRO A 109 7.81 -10.06 -5.53
C PRO A 109 7.22 -11.27 -6.28
N SER A 110 7.17 -12.46 -5.68
CA SER A 110 6.46 -13.61 -6.26
C SER A 110 4.97 -13.64 -5.93
N ASP A 111 4.51 -12.73 -5.08
CA ASP A 111 3.11 -12.67 -4.64
C ASP A 111 2.30 -11.68 -5.48
N LEU A 112 1.02 -11.98 -5.69
CA LEU A 112 0.12 -11.12 -6.46
C LEU A 112 -0.31 -9.93 -5.61
N LEU A 113 -0.09 -8.70 -6.10
CA LEU A 113 -0.56 -7.48 -5.44
C LEU A 113 -2.09 -7.47 -5.28
N ALA A 114 -2.78 -8.13 -6.20
CA ALA A 114 -4.22 -8.30 -6.15
C ALA A 114 -4.66 -9.19 -4.97
N GLU A 115 -3.83 -10.12 -4.51
CA GLU A 115 -4.16 -10.99 -3.38
C GLU A 115 -3.56 -10.50 -2.05
N THR A 116 -2.58 -9.60 -2.11
CA THR A 116 -1.91 -9.06 -0.92
C THR A 116 -2.26 -7.58 -0.71
N THR A 117 -1.74 -6.71 -1.56
CA THR A 117 -1.76 -5.25 -1.39
C THR A 117 -3.18 -4.68 -1.31
N VAL A 118 -4.09 -5.07 -2.20
CA VAL A 118 -5.46 -4.50 -2.20
C VAL A 118 -6.29 -4.93 -0.98
N PRO A 119 -6.28 -6.21 -0.57
CA PRO A 119 -6.81 -6.61 0.74
C PRO A 119 -6.20 -5.82 1.89
N TRP A 120 -4.86 -5.71 1.95
CA TRP A 120 -4.20 -4.98 3.03
C TRP A 120 -4.56 -3.49 3.06
N ILE A 121 -4.75 -2.86 1.90
CA ILE A 121 -5.25 -1.47 1.83
C ILE A 121 -6.59 -1.35 2.55
N THR A 122 -7.47 -2.33 2.36
CA THR A 122 -8.76 -2.36 3.03
C THR A 122 -8.58 -2.51 4.54
N ASP A 123 -7.73 -3.43 5.00
CA ASP A 123 -7.47 -3.65 6.43
C ASP A 123 -6.86 -2.41 7.10
N TRP A 124 -5.88 -1.77 6.44
CA TRP A 124 -5.29 -0.53 6.92
C TRP A 124 -6.32 0.58 7.03
N LEU A 125 -7.22 0.70 6.04
CA LEU A 125 -8.28 1.71 6.05
C LEU A 125 -9.34 1.42 7.13
N VAL A 126 -9.65 0.16 7.42
CA VAL A 126 -10.50 -0.23 8.56
C VAL A 126 -9.85 0.20 9.87
N ALA A 127 -8.56 -0.09 10.08
CA ALA A 127 -7.81 0.34 11.25
C ALA A 127 -7.74 1.87 11.36
N TYR A 128 -7.55 2.56 10.23
CA TYR A 128 -7.56 4.02 10.16
C TYR A 128 -8.91 4.61 10.55
N GLU A 129 -10.02 4.11 10.01
CA GLU A 129 -11.35 4.57 10.38
C GLU A 129 -11.63 4.33 11.88
N GLY A 130 -11.21 3.17 12.41
CA GLY A 130 -11.25 2.86 13.84
C GLY A 130 -10.43 3.86 14.68
N TRP A 131 -9.15 4.05 14.37
CA TRP A 131 -8.27 4.99 15.05
C TRP A 131 -8.76 6.44 14.97
N ARG A 132 -9.40 6.82 13.86
CA ARG A 132 -10.04 8.13 13.75
C ARG A 132 -11.24 8.28 14.69
N ALA A 133 -11.92 7.20 15.02
CA ALA A 133 -13.07 7.19 15.93
C ALA A 133 -12.66 7.04 17.42
N THR A 134 -11.70 6.16 17.73
CA THR A 134 -11.36 5.77 19.10
C THR A 134 -10.05 6.39 19.60
N GLY A 135 -9.13 6.69 18.68
CA GLY A 135 -7.74 7.03 19.01
C GLY A 135 -6.85 5.84 19.32
N GLU A 136 -7.36 4.63 19.18
CA GLU A 136 -6.59 3.39 19.34
C GLU A 136 -6.37 2.78 17.97
N TRP A 137 -5.10 2.53 17.62
CA TRP A 137 -4.76 1.83 16.39
C TRP A 137 -4.87 0.33 16.59
N THR A 138 -5.60 -0.34 15.70
CA THR A 138 -5.85 -1.78 15.74
C THR A 138 -5.27 -2.53 14.55
N GLY A 139 -4.53 -1.83 13.69
CA GLY A 139 -3.88 -2.42 12.53
C GLY A 139 -2.74 -3.34 12.94
N THR A 140 -2.55 -4.41 12.18
CA THR A 140 -1.44 -5.35 12.37
C THR A 140 -0.18 -4.87 11.65
N GLY A 141 1.00 -5.32 12.11
CA GLY A 141 2.30 -5.02 11.51
C GLY A 141 3.24 -4.32 12.48
N ARG A 142 4.56 -4.45 12.28
CA ARG A 142 5.54 -3.67 13.07
C ARG A 142 5.57 -2.23 12.59
N HIS A 143 5.51 -1.27 13.52
CA HIS A 143 5.77 0.13 13.21
C HIS A 143 7.22 0.26 12.75
N VAL A 144 7.43 0.83 11.56
CA VAL A 144 8.76 1.30 11.19
C VAL A 144 8.98 2.60 11.96
N GLU A 145 9.68 2.52 13.08
CA GLU A 145 10.20 3.71 13.74
C GLU A 145 11.06 4.50 12.74
N ARG A 146 10.95 5.83 12.77
CA ARG A 146 11.87 6.68 12.01
C ARG A 146 13.30 6.37 12.50
N ALA A 147 14.18 6.02 11.55
CA ALA A 147 15.61 6.19 11.74
C ALA A 147 15.95 7.69 11.81
#